data_AF-N9PVV6-F1
#
_entry.id   AF-N9PVV6-F1
#
_cell.length_a   1.000
_cell.length_b   1.000
_cell.length_c   1.000
_cell.angle_alpha   90.00
_cell.angle_beta   90.00
_cell.angle_gamma   90.00
#
_symmetry.space_group_name_H-M   'P 1'
#
loop_
_entity.id
_entity.type
_entity.pdbx_description
1 polymer ?
#
loop_
_entity_poly.entity_id
_entity_poly.type
_entity_poly.pdbx_seq_one_letter_code
_entity_poly.pdbx_strand_id
1 'polypeptide(L)'
;MARTRDLQKIISLYRHRTGKNEISMREVAEFAAKELKMELPTPQDPLDLLAKKFAIAAREETKKDKTTNRPYRVNHAVSMGSQQTLWVDIDQASRSQMHKSLITRRNQIIGDTLQLDLDAEHWNNINPTEAPIQIPLDFTEDVEERKNIESPFDTPIENDRRI
;
A
#
# COMPACT_ATOMS: atom_id res chain seq x y z
N MET A 1 -4.70 -3.27 -23.06
CA MET A 1 -4.41 -2.22 -22.05
C MET A 1 -3.18 -1.44 -22.49
N ALA A 2 -3.18 -0.11 -22.33
CA ALA A 2 -2.00 0.72 -22.59
C ALA A 2 -0.84 0.32 -21.67
N ARG A 3 0.39 0.35 -22.18
CA ARG A 3 1.58 0.06 -21.34
C ARG A 3 1.80 1.22 -20.38
N THR A 4 2.43 0.97 -19.23
CA THR A 4 2.76 2.01 -18.24
C THR A 4 3.48 3.21 -18.86
N ARG A 5 4.39 2.97 -19.81
CA ARG A 5 5.13 4.02 -20.51
C ARG A 5 4.24 4.92 -21.38
N ASP A 6 3.16 4.38 -21.93
CA ASP A 6 2.22 5.16 -22.72
C ASP A 6 1.38 6.06 -21.81
N LEU A 7 0.97 5.56 -20.65
CA LEU A 7 0.27 6.36 -19.63
C LEU A 7 1.15 7.50 -19.11
N GLN A 8 2.44 7.24 -18.85
CA GLN A 8 3.41 8.27 -18.45
C GLN A 8 3.53 9.38 -19.50
N LYS A 9 3.57 9.04 -20.81
CA LYS A 9 3.60 10.04 -21.89
C LYS A 9 2.32 10.89 -21.92
N ILE A 10 1.16 10.29 -21.67
CA ILE A 10 -0.11 11.03 -21.62
C ILE A 10 -0.13 12.02 -20.45
N ILE A 11 0.37 11.62 -19.29
CA ILE A 11 0.53 12.51 -18.13
C ILE A 11 1.43 13.70 -18.49
N SER A 12 2.59 13.45 -19.10
CA SER A 12 3.51 14.52 -19.52
C SER A 12 2.89 15.43 -20.58
N LEU A 13 2.13 14.88 -21.53
CA LEU A 13 1.40 15.66 -22.54
C LEU A 13 0.34 16.57 -21.89
N TYR A 14 -0.39 16.06 -20.90
CA TYR A 14 -1.38 16.85 -20.17
C TYR A 14 -0.74 18.04 -19.44
N ARG A 15 0.38 17.81 -18.72
CA ARG A 15 1.14 18.89 -18.07
C ARG A 15 1.61 19.93 -19.09
N HIS A 16 2.19 19.50 -20.20
CA HIS A 16 2.66 20.40 -21.24
C HIS A 16 1.53 21.24 -21.86
N ARG A 17 0.35 20.66 -22.10
CA ARG A 17 -0.78 21.39 -22.71
C ARG A 17 -1.45 22.37 -21.77
N THR A 18 -1.52 22.05 -20.48
CA THR A 18 -2.22 22.88 -19.49
C THR A 18 -1.32 23.87 -18.76
N GLY A 19 -0.01 23.63 -18.76
CA GLY A 19 0.95 24.39 -17.95
C GLY A 19 0.82 24.15 -16.44
N LYS A 20 -0.05 23.22 -16.01
CA LYS A 20 -0.25 22.89 -14.59
C LYS A 20 0.85 21.96 -14.09
N ASN A 21 1.44 22.31 -12.95
CA ASN A 21 2.36 21.43 -12.23
C ASN A 21 1.63 20.53 -11.22
N GLU A 22 0.59 21.07 -10.59
CA GLU A 22 -0.35 20.33 -9.73
C GLU A 22 -1.51 19.81 -10.56
N ILE A 23 -1.63 18.48 -10.66
CA ILE A 23 -2.65 17.82 -11.49
C ILE A 23 -3.27 16.66 -10.74
N SER A 24 -4.54 16.38 -10.99
CA SER A 24 -5.18 15.14 -10.55
C SER A 24 -5.17 14.10 -11.66
N MET A 25 -5.03 12.82 -11.30
CA MET A 25 -5.11 11.73 -12.30
C MET A 25 -6.51 11.60 -12.91
N ARG A 26 -7.54 12.13 -12.25
CA ARG A 26 -8.90 12.23 -12.81
C ARG A 26 -8.95 13.20 -13.98
N GLU A 27 -8.37 14.39 -13.86
CA GLU A 27 -8.28 15.34 -14.96
C GLU A 27 -7.50 14.75 -16.15
N VAL A 28 -6.39 14.04 -15.89
CA VAL A 28 -5.61 13.37 -16.93
C VAL A 28 -6.44 12.30 -17.63
N ALA A 29 -7.20 11.49 -16.88
CA ALA A 29 -8.08 10.46 -17.45
C ALA A 29 -9.20 11.07 -18.31
N GLU A 30 -9.82 12.15 -17.83
CA GLU A 30 -10.84 12.88 -18.60
C GLU A 30 -10.27 13.48 -19.89
N PHE A 31 -9.07 14.06 -19.82
CA PHE A 31 -8.35 14.55 -21.00
C PHE A 31 -8.05 13.41 -21.98
N ALA A 32 -7.52 12.27 -21.50
CA ALA A 32 -7.21 11.13 -22.34
C ALA A 32 -8.47 10.58 -23.04
N ALA A 33 -9.59 10.47 -22.33
CA ALA A 33 -10.85 10.00 -22.90
C ALA A 33 -11.45 11.01 -23.91
N LYS A 34 -11.47 12.30 -23.58
CA LYS A 34 -12.12 13.34 -24.41
C LYS A 34 -11.27 13.74 -25.62
N GLU A 35 -9.98 14.00 -25.41
CA GLU A 35 -9.08 14.58 -26.41
C GLU A 35 -8.29 13.52 -27.18
N LEU A 36 -7.79 12.48 -26.49
CA LEU A 36 -7.02 11.41 -27.13
C LEU A 36 -7.88 10.22 -27.57
N LYS A 37 -9.20 10.28 -27.31
CA LYS A 37 -10.17 9.22 -27.60
C LYS A 37 -9.76 7.86 -27.02
N MET A 38 -9.07 7.87 -25.87
CA MET A 38 -8.69 6.65 -25.18
C MET A 38 -9.94 5.96 -24.62
N GLU A 39 -10.09 4.69 -24.92
CA GLU A 39 -11.19 3.89 -24.38
C GLU A 39 -11.07 3.76 -22.85
N LEU A 40 -12.21 3.89 -22.17
CA LEU A 40 -12.29 3.63 -20.74
C LEU A 40 -12.06 2.14 -20.48
N PRO A 41 -11.41 1.78 -19.34
CA PRO A 41 -11.23 0.39 -18.99
C PRO A 41 -12.59 -0.30 -18.80
N THR A 42 -12.68 -1.56 -19.24
CA THR A 42 -13.83 -2.41 -18.95
C THR A 42 -13.99 -2.58 -17.43
N PRO A 43 -15.23 -2.59 -16.89
CA PRO A 43 -15.45 -2.92 -15.49
C PRO A 43 -14.78 -4.25 -15.12
N GLN A 44 -14.19 -4.31 -13.93
CA GLN A 44 -13.61 -5.54 -13.41
C GLN A 44 -14.72 -6.55 -13.08
N ASP A 45 -14.37 -7.83 -13.12
CA ASP A 45 -15.27 -8.91 -12.73
C ASP A 45 -15.77 -8.71 -11.28
N PRO A 46 -17.09 -8.83 -11.02
CA PRO A 46 -17.63 -8.64 -9.68
C PRO A 46 -17.09 -9.60 -8.62
N LEU A 47 -16.76 -10.85 -8.98
CA LEU A 47 -16.16 -11.81 -8.05
C LEU A 47 -14.73 -11.41 -7.71
N ASP A 48 -13.97 -10.90 -8.68
CA ASP A 48 -12.62 -10.36 -8.40
C ASP A 48 -12.67 -9.17 -7.45
N LEU A 49 -13.66 -8.29 -7.61
CA LEU A 49 -13.89 -7.16 -6.69
C LEU A 49 -14.26 -7.66 -5.29
N LEU A 50 -15.12 -8.68 -5.19
CA LEU A 50 -15.49 -9.28 -3.90
C LEU A 50 -14.30 -9.98 -3.23
N ALA A 51 -13.50 -10.72 -3.99
CA ALA A 51 -12.29 -11.37 -3.50
C ALA A 51 -11.28 -10.34 -2.95
N LYS A 52 -11.13 -9.18 -3.62
CA LYS A 52 -10.31 -8.07 -3.10
C LYS A 52 -10.84 -7.54 -1.77
N LYS A 53 -12.16 -7.42 -1.59
CA LYS A 53 -12.77 -7.01 -0.31
C LYS A 53 -12.48 -8.02 0.80
N PHE A 54 -12.62 -9.31 0.54
CA PHE A 54 -12.24 -10.34 1.52
C PHE A 54 -10.75 -10.30 1.85
N ALA A 55 -9.89 -10.08 0.85
CA ALA A 55 -8.46 -9.93 1.07
C ALA A 55 -8.09 -8.68 1.88
N ILE A 56 -8.90 -7.61 1.86
CA ILE A 56 -8.73 -6.44 2.73
C ILE A 56 -9.17 -6.81 4.14
N ALA A 57 -10.37 -7.35 4.31
CA ALA A 57 -10.91 -7.77 5.61
C ALA A 57 -9.97 -8.75 6.34
N ALA A 58 -9.42 -9.73 5.61
CA ALA A 58 -8.45 -10.68 6.17
C ALA A 58 -7.18 -10.00 6.73
N ARG A 59 -6.70 -8.91 6.10
CA ARG A 59 -5.52 -8.16 6.58
C ARG A 59 -5.81 -7.36 7.84
N GLU A 60 -7.05 -6.93 8.02
CA GLU A 60 -7.49 -6.07 9.12
C GLU A 60 -7.87 -6.86 10.36
N GLU A 61 -8.23 -8.14 10.21
CA GLU A 61 -8.54 -9.01 11.36
C GLU A 61 -7.34 -9.11 12.30
N THR A 62 -7.57 -8.74 13.56
CA THR A 62 -6.59 -8.81 14.64
C THR A 62 -7.15 -9.53 15.86
N LYS A 63 -6.25 -10.16 16.62
CA LYS A 63 -6.50 -10.75 17.95
C LYS A 63 -5.47 -10.18 18.93
N LYS A 64 -5.69 -10.37 20.24
CA LYS A 64 -4.70 -10.02 21.28
C LYS A 64 -3.89 -11.24 21.67
N ASP A 65 -2.57 -11.08 21.70
CA ASP A 65 -1.66 -12.11 22.20
C ASP A 65 -1.88 -12.32 23.70
N LYS A 66 -2.02 -13.58 24.14
CA LYS A 66 -2.38 -13.89 25.54
C LYS A 66 -1.30 -13.51 26.55
N THR A 67 -0.05 -13.41 26.11
CA THR A 67 1.10 -13.16 27.00
C THR A 67 1.39 -11.67 27.14
N THR A 68 1.37 -10.96 26.01
CA THR A 68 1.75 -9.55 25.92
C THR A 68 0.54 -8.61 25.89
N ASN A 69 -0.66 -9.14 25.67
CA ASN A 69 -1.90 -8.40 25.42
C ASN A 69 -1.84 -7.47 24.18
N ARG A 70 -0.80 -7.61 23.35
CA ARG A 70 -0.60 -6.78 22.15
C ARG A 70 -1.41 -7.33 20.97
N PRO A 71 -1.95 -6.46 20.10
CA PRO A 71 -2.65 -6.91 18.92
C PRO A 71 -1.68 -7.57 17.92
N TYR A 72 -2.13 -8.65 17.29
CA TYR A 72 -1.46 -9.31 16.17
C TYR A 72 -2.47 -9.58 15.05
N ARG A 73 -2.00 -9.66 13.80
CA ARG A 73 -2.86 -9.98 12.65
C ARG A 73 -3.12 -11.48 12.61
N VAL A 74 -4.38 -11.85 12.38
CA VAL A 74 -4.78 -13.26 12.30
C VAL A 74 -4.34 -13.87 10.98
N ASN A 75 -4.66 -13.22 9.86
CA ASN A 75 -4.41 -13.78 8.54
C ASN A 75 -3.14 -13.22 7.90
N HIS A 76 -2.38 -14.13 7.30
CA HIS A 76 -1.10 -13.85 6.66
C HIS A 76 -1.12 -14.27 5.19
N ALA A 77 -0.81 -13.31 4.31
CA ALA A 77 -0.60 -13.58 2.91
C ALA A 77 0.73 -14.32 2.71
N VAL A 78 0.68 -15.45 2.00
CA VAL A 78 1.83 -16.27 1.63
C VAL A 78 1.83 -16.39 0.11
N SER A 79 2.83 -15.79 -0.54
CA SER A 79 3.03 -15.95 -1.98
C SER A 79 3.50 -17.38 -2.26
N MET A 80 2.88 -18.07 -3.22
CA MET A 80 3.29 -19.41 -3.67
C MET A 80 4.14 -19.39 -4.95
N GLY A 81 4.50 -18.21 -5.46
CA GLY A 81 5.17 -18.06 -6.77
C GLY A 81 4.30 -17.23 -7.72
N SER A 82 4.25 -17.61 -9.01
CA SER A 82 3.59 -16.82 -10.05
C SER A 82 2.07 -16.75 -9.82
N GLN A 83 1.67 -15.63 -9.18
CA GLN A 83 0.32 -15.05 -9.09
C GLN A 83 -0.65 -15.60 -8.04
N GLN A 84 -0.34 -16.68 -7.33
CA GLN A 84 -1.21 -17.15 -6.25
C GLN A 84 -0.74 -16.65 -4.87
N THR A 85 -1.63 -15.91 -4.21
CA THR A 85 -1.50 -15.57 -2.79
C THR A 85 -2.46 -16.43 -2.00
N LEU A 86 -1.93 -17.22 -1.07
CA LEU A 86 -2.74 -17.95 -0.10
C LEU A 86 -2.83 -17.16 1.19
N TRP A 87 -3.91 -17.36 1.93
CA TRP A 87 -4.12 -16.80 3.26
C TRP A 87 -4.02 -17.92 4.28
N VAL A 88 -3.24 -17.70 5.33
CA VAL A 88 -3.08 -18.64 6.45
C VAL A 88 -3.35 -17.93 7.77
N ASP A 89 -4.06 -18.60 8.68
CA ASP A 89 -4.18 -18.16 10.08
C ASP A 89 -2.83 -18.41 10.77
N ILE A 90 -2.29 -17.39 11.45
CA ILE A 90 -1.00 -17.45 12.17
C ILE A 90 -0.94 -18.58 13.22
N ASP A 91 -2.06 -18.92 13.86
CA ASP A 91 -2.14 -19.96 14.89
C ASP A 91 -2.13 -21.37 14.27
N GLN A 92 -2.37 -21.48 12.95
CA GLN A 92 -2.39 -22.76 12.20
C GLN A 92 -1.25 -22.85 11.17
N ALA A 93 -0.52 -21.78 10.94
CA ALA A 93 0.51 -21.70 9.91
C ALA A 93 1.79 -22.46 10.33
N SER A 94 2.42 -23.12 9.36
CA SER A 94 3.77 -23.67 9.56
C SER A 94 4.80 -22.54 9.72
N ARG A 95 5.92 -22.84 10.40
CA ARG A 95 7.06 -21.91 10.53
C ARG A 95 7.54 -21.39 9.18
N SER A 96 7.57 -22.25 8.16
CA SER A 96 8.01 -21.88 6.80
C SER A 96 7.06 -20.85 6.15
N GLN A 97 5.75 -21.06 6.26
CA GLN A 97 4.73 -20.14 5.76
C GLN A 97 4.84 -18.78 6.46
N MET A 98 4.94 -18.76 7.78
CA MET A 98 5.07 -17.51 8.55
C MET A 98 6.36 -16.78 8.23
N HIS A 99 7.49 -17.48 8.15
CA HIS A 99 8.76 -16.87 7.76
C HIS A 99 8.67 -16.22 6.38
N LYS A 100 8.09 -16.91 5.39
CA LYS A 100 7.90 -16.36 4.04
C LYS A 100 7.01 -15.11 4.03
N SER A 101 5.91 -15.13 4.78
CA SER A 101 5.00 -13.98 4.91
C SER A 101 5.71 -12.77 5.52
N LEU A 102 6.44 -12.98 6.63
CA LEU A 102 7.17 -11.92 7.33
C LEU A 102 8.29 -11.32 6.47
N ILE A 103 9.08 -12.15 5.77
CA ILE A 103 10.13 -11.66 4.86
C ILE A 103 9.55 -10.88 3.68
N THR A 104 8.39 -11.30 3.15
CA THR A 104 7.72 -10.56 2.08
C THR A 104 7.33 -9.16 2.55
N ARG A 105 6.74 -9.03 3.74
CA ARG A 105 6.41 -7.73 4.33
C ARG A 105 7.64 -6.90 4.66
N ARG A 106 8.73 -7.52 5.13
CA ARG A 106 10.01 -6.84 5.32
C ARG A 106 10.53 -6.24 4.01
N ASN A 107 10.46 -6.98 2.91
CA ASN A 107 10.90 -6.48 1.61
C ASN A 107 10.00 -5.36 1.06
N GLN A 108 8.70 -5.37 1.38
CA GLN A 108 7.81 -4.24 1.08
C GLN A 108 8.26 -2.98 1.83
N ILE A 109 8.52 -3.09 3.14
CA ILE A 109 9.02 -1.97 3.95
C ILE A 109 10.32 -1.41 3.36
N ILE A 110 11.25 -2.27 2.95
CA ILE A 110 12.52 -1.86 2.32
C ILE A 110 12.27 -1.12 1.01
N GLY A 111 11.36 -1.63 0.16
CA GLY A 111 11.03 -0.97 -1.10
C GLY A 111 10.47 0.43 -0.90
N ASP A 112 9.52 0.58 0.04
CA ASP A 112 8.92 1.87 0.36
C ASP A 112 9.96 2.83 0.97
N THR A 113 10.81 2.32 1.86
CA THR A 113 11.88 3.10 2.52
C THR A 113 12.94 3.57 1.52
N LEU A 114 13.35 2.71 0.59
CA LEU A 114 14.30 3.05 -0.47
C LEU A 114 13.74 4.15 -1.38
N GLN A 115 12.48 4.04 -1.82
CA GLN A 115 11.88 5.05 -2.68
C GLN A 115 11.78 6.39 -1.95
N LEU A 116 11.40 6.38 -0.66
CA LEU A 116 11.33 7.58 0.17
C LEU A 116 12.68 8.30 0.28
N ASP A 117 13.77 7.55 0.45
CA ASP A 117 15.14 8.10 0.53
C ASP A 117 15.57 8.73 -0.81
N LEU A 118 15.40 7.99 -1.91
CA LEU A 118 15.74 8.47 -3.25
C LEU A 118 14.95 9.72 -3.66
N ASP A 119 13.67 9.78 -3.29
CA ASP A 119 12.81 10.94 -3.56
C ASP A 119 13.29 12.18 -2.77
N ALA A 120 13.63 12.02 -1.49
CA ALA A 120 14.18 13.08 -0.66
C ALA A 120 15.55 13.55 -1.18
N GLU A 121 16.44 12.62 -1.54
CA GLU A 121 17.74 12.91 -2.13
C GLU A 121 17.59 13.72 -3.42
N HIS A 122 16.72 13.26 -4.33
CA HIS A 122 16.49 13.97 -5.59
C HIS A 122 15.94 15.39 -5.36
N TRP A 123 14.95 15.54 -4.48
CA TRP A 123 14.38 16.84 -4.15
C TRP A 123 15.45 17.78 -3.55
N ASN A 124 16.27 17.29 -2.61
CA ASN A 124 17.34 18.08 -1.99
C ASN A 124 18.38 18.53 -3.03
N ASN A 125 18.73 17.65 -3.97
CA ASN A 125 19.71 17.94 -5.02
C ASN A 125 19.25 19.04 -5.99
N ILE A 126 17.95 19.12 -6.29
CA ILE A 126 17.40 20.17 -7.18
C ILE A 126 17.03 21.47 -6.44
N ASN A 127 16.99 21.45 -5.09
CA ASN A 127 16.70 22.62 -4.25
C ASN A 127 17.85 22.91 -3.24
N PRO A 128 19.09 23.16 -3.71
CA PRO A 128 20.28 23.25 -2.83
C PRO A 128 20.30 24.48 -1.91
N THR A 129 19.45 25.48 -2.17
CA THR A 129 19.33 26.69 -1.36
C THR A 129 18.35 26.54 -0.20
N GLU A 130 17.56 25.47 -0.18
CA GLU A 130 16.60 25.18 0.88
C GLU A 130 17.24 24.29 1.96
N ALA A 131 16.66 24.30 3.16
CA ALA A 131 17.07 23.38 4.20
C ALA A 131 16.80 21.94 3.74
N PRO A 132 17.80 21.03 3.74
CA PRO A 132 17.60 19.67 3.28
C PRO A 132 16.52 18.95 4.09
N ILE A 133 15.62 18.27 3.40
CA ILE A 133 14.66 17.36 4.01
C ILE A 133 15.44 16.12 4.49
N GLN A 134 15.44 15.87 5.79
CA GLN A 134 16.05 14.70 6.41
C GLN A 134 14.97 13.78 6.97
N ILE A 135 14.95 12.53 6.52
CA ILE A 135 13.99 11.52 6.95
C ILE A 135 14.77 10.37 7.61
N PRO A 136 14.73 10.20 8.94
CA PRO A 136 15.33 9.05 9.60
C PRO A 136 14.68 7.74 9.15
N LEU A 137 15.50 6.75 8.81
CA LEU A 137 15.06 5.43 8.33
C LEU A 137 15.29 4.31 9.35
N ASP A 138 15.88 4.64 10.51
CA ASP A 138 15.91 3.74 11.65
C ASP A 138 14.60 3.88 12.44
N PHE A 139 13.71 2.92 12.24
CA PHE A 139 12.39 2.90 12.87
C PHE A 139 12.39 2.26 14.27
N THR A 140 13.54 1.97 14.88
CA THR A 140 13.62 1.22 16.14
C THR A 140 12.82 1.92 17.24
N GLU A 141 13.05 3.21 17.44
CA GLU A 141 12.34 4.01 18.46
C GLU A 141 10.85 4.16 18.11
N ASP A 142 10.53 4.48 16.84
CA ASP A 142 9.15 4.63 16.36
C ASP A 142 8.30 3.37 16.62
N VAL A 143 8.90 2.18 16.45
CA VAL A 143 8.23 0.90 16.67
C VAL A 143 8.00 0.65 18.17
N GLU A 144 9.00 0.93 19.01
CA GLU A 144 8.84 0.76 20.46
C GLU A 144 7.85 1.76 21.05
N GLU A 145 7.84 3.00 20.58
CA GLU A 145 6.83 4.00 20.97
C GLU A 145 5.43 3.49 20.62
N ARG A 146 5.20 3.06 19.37
CA ARG A 146 3.89 2.54 18.93
C ARG A 146 3.44 1.27 19.65
N LYS A 147 4.36 0.47 20.21
CA LYS A 147 4.01 -0.69 21.05
C LYS A 147 3.52 -0.30 22.45
N ASN A 148 3.82 0.93 22.88
CA ASN A 148 3.53 1.43 24.24
C ASN A 148 2.39 2.45 24.26
N ILE A 149 1.98 2.99 23.10
CA ILE A 149 0.75 3.77 22.96
C ILE A 149 -0.44 2.80 22.96
N GLU A 150 -1.49 3.12 23.73
CA GLU A 150 -2.75 2.35 23.73
C GLU A 150 -3.29 2.28 22.29
N SER A 151 -3.60 1.07 21.85
CA SER A 151 -3.89 0.80 20.45
C SER A 151 -5.10 1.62 19.99
N PRO A 152 -5.01 2.47 18.94
CA PRO A 152 -6.19 3.16 18.40
C PRO A 152 -7.26 2.19 17.85
N PHE A 153 -6.93 0.90 17.75
CA PHE A 153 -7.86 -0.17 17.38
C PHE A 153 -8.66 -0.74 18.57
N ASP A 154 -8.49 -0.23 19.79
CA ASP A 154 -9.29 -0.60 20.97
C ASP A 154 -10.68 0.07 21.01
N THR A 155 -11.09 0.74 19.93
CA THR A 155 -12.49 1.20 19.80
C THR A 155 -13.38 -0.04 19.67
N PRO A 156 -14.39 -0.25 20.55
CA PRO A 156 -15.28 -1.39 20.44
C PRO A 156 -15.94 -1.38 19.06
N ILE A 157 -15.77 -2.47 18.30
CA ILE A 157 -16.63 -2.72 17.15
C ILE A 157 -18.03 -2.88 17.74
N GLU A 158 -18.85 -1.83 17.69
CA GLU A 158 -20.29 -1.99 17.92
C GLU A 158 -20.75 -3.12 17.01
N ASN A 159 -21.25 -4.18 17.63
CA ASN A 159 -21.81 -5.33 16.95
C ASN A 159 -22.97 -4.87 16.07
N ASP A 160 -22.70 -4.44 14.84
CA ASP A 160 -23.71 -4.35 13.80
C ASP A 160 -24.04 -5.78 13.37
N ARG A 161 -24.92 -6.40 14.17
CA ARG A 161 -25.57 -7.68 13.87
C ARG A 161 -26.49 -7.50 12.67
N ARG A 162 -25.94 -7.34 11.47
CA ARG A 162 -26.67 -7.45 10.21
C ARG A 162 -25.79 -7.98 9.09
N ILE A 163 -25.59 -9.30 9.09
CA ILE A 163 -25.50 -10.11 7.87
C ILE A 163 -26.22 -11.43 8.15
#